data_AF-A0A1V6TJF1-F1
#
_entry.id   AF-A0A1V6TJF1-F1
#
_cell.length_a   1.000
_cell.length_b   1.000
_cell.length_c   1.000
_cell.angle_alpha   90.00
_cell.angle_beta   90.00
_cell.angle_gamma   90.00
#
_symmetry.space_group_name_H-M   'P 1'
#
loop_
_entity.id
_entity.type
_entity.pdbx_description
1 polymer ?
#
loop_
_entity_poly.entity_id
_entity_poly.type
_entity_poly.pdbx_seq_one_letter_code
_entity_poly.pdbx_strand_id
1 'polypeptide(L)'
;MSKDDKTPVPILYVKFELDATTRQLRTNDKGISIATWAHCVDIAGVQGSVSYDKKFYISSSNGRTPKTGDPFTWEQGETTKEHKGWFMAGNEDLGFNSVRKEYYAVTDYDGGRYILACQGTIG
;
A
#
# COMPACT_ATOMS: atom_id res chain seq x y z
N MET A 1 -13.99 2.71 -1.40
CA MET A 1 -14.98 1.62 -1.25
C MET A 1 -15.69 1.76 0.08
N SER A 2 -17.04 1.77 0.13
CA SER A 2 -17.77 1.72 1.40
C SER A 2 -17.69 0.30 1.98
N LYS A 3 -17.72 0.18 3.32
CA LYS A 3 -17.60 -1.08 4.07
C LYS A 3 -18.78 -2.06 3.87
N ASP A 4 -19.71 -1.79 2.96
CA ASP A 4 -21.02 -2.47 2.91
C ASP A 4 -21.16 -3.53 1.81
N ASP A 5 -20.17 -3.74 0.95
CA ASP A 5 -20.19 -4.87 0.00
C ASP A 5 -19.63 -6.15 0.65
N LYS A 6 -20.56 -7.06 0.99
CA LYS A 6 -20.37 -8.26 1.83
C LYS A 6 -19.65 -9.44 1.17
N THR A 7 -18.79 -9.19 0.21
CA THR A 7 -17.83 -10.20 -0.24
C THR A 7 -16.45 -9.60 -0.10
N PRO A 8 -15.64 -9.98 0.92
CA PRO A 8 -14.26 -9.55 0.96
C PRO A 8 -13.57 -10.17 -0.27
N VAL A 9 -13.44 -9.39 -1.33
CA VAL A 9 -12.52 -9.71 -2.40
C VAL A 9 -11.14 -9.66 -1.75
N PRO A 10 -10.43 -10.78 -1.64
CA PRO A 10 -9.14 -10.78 -0.97
C PRO A 10 -8.22 -9.79 -1.68
N ILE A 11 -7.58 -8.91 -0.92
CA ILE A 11 -6.61 -7.98 -1.50
C ILE A 11 -5.38 -8.79 -1.84
N LEU A 12 -5.12 -8.91 -3.15
CA LEU A 12 -4.06 -9.75 -3.69
C LEU A 12 -2.84 -8.91 -4.04
N TYR A 13 -1.73 -9.16 -3.36
CA TYR A 13 -0.43 -8.71 -3.83
C TYR A 13 0.14 -9.72 -4.80
N VAL A 14 0.67 -9.22 -5.92
CA VAL A 14 1.31 -10.04 -6.97
C VAL A 14 2.68 -9.47 -7.29
N LYS A 15 3.64 -10.34 -7.60
CA LYS A 15 4.95 -9.95 -8.11
C LYS A 15 5.08 -10.47 -9.54
N PHE A 16 5.46 -9.56 -10.43
CA PHE A 16 5.87 -9.89 -11.79
C PHE A 16 7.36 -9.65 -11.93
N GLU A 17 8.02 -10.43 -12.76
CA GLU A 17 9.42 -10.18 -13.09
C GLU A 17 9.55 -8.98 -14.01
N LEU A 18 10.53 -8.13 -13.74
CA LEU A 18 10.94 -7.04 -14.60
C LEU A 18 12.21 -7.44 -15.36
N ASP A 19 12.23 -7.24 -16.67
CA ASP A 19 13.46 -7.28 -17.45
C ASP A 19 14.31 -6.04 -17.12
N ALA A 20 15.48 -6.27 -16.53
CA ALA A 20 16.36 -5.19 -16.07
C ALA A 20 16.97 -4.35 -17.21
N THR A 21 17.00 -4.89 -18.44
CA THR A 21 17.55 -4.22 -19.62
C THR A 21 16.49 -3.36 -20.27
N THR A 22 15.31 -3.92 -20.56
CA THR A 22 14.24 -3.22 -21.27
C THR A 22 13.33 -2.41 -20.35
N ARG A 23 13.38 -2.67 -19.04
CA ARG A 23 12.49 -2.10 -18.02
C ARG A 23 11.01 -2.39 -18.27
N GLN A 24 10.73 -3.50 -18.95
CA GLN A 24 9.38 -4.03 -19.19
C GLN A 24 9.14 -5.28 -18.36
N LEU A 25 7.87 -5.69 -18.20
CA LEU A 25 7.56 -6.99 -17.60
C LEU A 25 8.12 -8.12 -18.46
N ARG A 26 8.74 -9.13 -17.83
CA ARG A 26 9.19 -10.33 -18.55
C ARG A 26 7.96 -11.07 -19.10
N THR A 27 8.04 -11.50 -20.35
CA THR A 27 7.01 -12.30 -21.01
C THR A 27 7.55 -13.67 -21.42
N ASN A 28 6.67 -14.66 -21.50
CA ASN A 28 6.97 -15.92 -22.18
C ASN A 28 6.94 -15.77 -23.71
N ASP A 29 7.17 -16.87 -24.44
CA ASP A 29 7.20 -16.91 -25.91
C ASP A 29 5.89 -16.49 -26.59
N LYS A 30 4.79 -16.38 -25.84
CA LYS A 30 3.48 -15.91 -26.30
C LYS A 30 3.23 -14.44 -25.99
N GLY A 31 4.21 -13.72 -25.44
CA GLY A 31 4.07 -12.33 -25.01
C GLY A 31 3.26 -12.14 -23.73
N ILE A 32 3.06 -13.19 -22.93
CA ILE A 32 2.27 -13.12 -21.68
C ILE A 32 3.22 -13.00 -20.49
N SER A 33 2.99 -12.00 -19.63
CA SER A 33 3.67 -11.91 -18.33
C SER A 33 2.93 -12.74 -17.28
N ILE A 34 3.67 -13.52 -16.50
CA ILE A 34 3.13 -14.42 -15.48
C ILE A 34 3.65 -13.97 -14.13
N ALA A 35 2.74 -13.83 -13.15
CA ALA A 35 3.14 -13.54 -11.78
C ALA A 35 3.95 -14.72 -11.22
N THR A 36 5.09 -14.43 -10.59
CA THR A 36 5.93 -15.45 -9.95
C THR A 36 5.56 -15.68 -8.49
N TRP A 37 4.71 -14.82 -7.95
CA TRP A 37 4.24 -14.89 -6.58
C TRP A 37 2.92 -14.15 -6.43
N ALA A 38 2.06 -14.65 -5.54
CA ALA A 38 0.84 -14.00 -5.13
C ALA A 38 0.57 -14.27 -3.65
N HIS A 39 0.01 -13.29 -2.93
CA HIS A 39 -0.36 -13.42 -1.52
C HIS A 39 -1.59 -12.58 -1.19
N CYS A 40 -2.59 -13.20 -0.58
CA CYS A 40 -3.77 -12.51 -0.08
C CYS A 40 -3.45 -11.86 1.26
N VAL A 41 -3.84 -10.61 1.44
CA VAL A 41 -3.86 -9.97 2.76
C VAL A 41 -5.30 -9.63 3.14
N ASP A 42 -5.58 -9.68 4.43
CA ASP A 42 -6.87 -9.27 4.99
C ASP A 42 -6.77 -7.84 5.54
N ILE A 43 -6.43 -6.91 4.66
CA ILE A 43 -6.36 -5.47 4.98
C ILE A 43 -7.48 -4.80 4.21
N ALA A 44 -8.52 -4.36 4.91
CA ALA A 44 -9.61 -3.63 4.26
C ALA A 44 -9.19 -2.22 3.84
N GLY A 45 -9.81 -1.70 2.77
CA GLY A 45 -9.69 -0.29 2.40
C GLY A 45 -8.28 0.17 2.00
N VAL A 46 -7.47 -0.73 1.42
CA VAL A 46 -6.13 -0.37 0.89
C VAL A 46 -6.28 0.65 -0.23
N GLN A 47 -5.53 1.74 -0.11
CA GLN A 47 -5.51 2.87 -1.06
C GLN A 47 -4.14 3.10 -1.69
N GLY A 48 -3.07 2.56 -1.08
CA GLY A 48 -1.73 2.69 -1.60
C GLY A 48 -0.76 1.72 -0.92
N SER A 49 0.34 1.42 -1.60
CA SER A 49 1.42 0.63 -1.00
C SER A 49 2.77 0.96 -1.61
N VAL A 50 3.81 0.85 -0.81
CA VAL A 50 5.21 0.90 -1.25
C VAL A 50 5.99 -0.21 -0.55
N SER A 51 6.97 -0.79 -1.23
CA SER A 51 7.92 -1.70 -0.58
C SER A 51 9.31 -1.09 -0.52
N TYR A 52 9.95 -1.23 0.63
CA TYR A 52 11.34 -0.82 0.85
C TYR A 52 11.96 -1.76 1.88
N ASP A 53 13.19 -2.20 1.60
CA ASP A 53 13.97 -3.09 2.47
C ASP A 53 13.17 -4.33 2.94
N LYS A 54 12.56 -5.04 1.98
CA LYS A 54 11.75 -6.27 2.19
C LYS A 54 10.45 -6.08 2.99
N LYS A 55 10.14 -4.86 3.43
CA LYS A 55 8.90 -4.50 4.12
C LYS A 55 7.95 -3.79 3.18
N PHE A 56 6.67 -4.13 3.27
CA PHE A 56 5.56 -3.43 2.66
C PHE A 56 4.98 -2.43 3.66
N TYR A 57 4.72 -1.23 3.17
CA TYR A 57 4.03 -0.16 3.86
C TYR A 57 2.76 0.09 3.07
N ILE A 58 1.63 0.04 3.75
CA ILE A 58 0.32 -0.04 3.11
C ILE A 58 -0.55 1.02 3.76
N SER A 59 -1.17 1.89 2.97
CA SER A 59 -2.11 2.89 3.44
C SER A 59 -3.52 2.33 3.33
N SER A 60 -4.28 2.41 4.42
CA SER A 60 -5.71 2.09 4.43
C SER A 60 -6.49 3.32 4.88
N SER A 61 -7.60 3.61 4.21
CA SER A 61 -8.50 4.72 4.53
C SER A 61 -9.89 4.18 4.89
N ASN A 62 -10.34 4.45 6.10
CA ASN A 62 -11.53 3.85 6.72
C ASN A 62 -12.70 4.85 6.92
N GLY A 63 -12.72 5.98 6.21
CA GLY A 63 -13.80 6.97 6.26
C GLY A 63 -13.32 8.39 6.53
N ARG A 64 -14.20 9.30 7.00
CA ARG A 64 -14.00 10.76 6.98
C ARG A 64 -13.65 11.42 8.33
N THR A 65 -13.73 10.77 9.50
CA THR A 65 -13.52 11.44 10.80
C THR A 65 -13.14 10.52 11.97
N PRO A 66 -12.34 10.99 12.96
CA PRO A 66 -11.41 12.14 12.91
C PRO A 66 -10.00 11.73 12.44
N LYS A 67 -9.69 10.42 12.49
CA LYS A 67 -8.45 9.78 12.05
C LYS A 67 -8.76 8.34 11.66
N THR A 68 -9.16 8.13 10.42
CA THR A 68 -9.56 6.82 9.90
C THR A 68 -8.50 6.25 8.96
N GLY A 69 -7.30 6.82 8.95
CA GLY A 69 -6.18 6.26 8.21
C GLY A 69 -5.39 5.30 9.08
N ASP A 70 -5.43 4.02 8.73
CA ASP A 70 -4.74 2.94 9.46
C ASP A 70 -3.62 2.40 8.57
N PRO A 71 -2.39 2.94 8.60
CA PRO A 71 -1.30 2.33 7.86
C PRO A 71 -0.97 0.95 8.44
N PHE A 72 -0.47 0.06 7.59
CA PHE A 72 0.02 -1.26 7.95
C PHE A 72 1.47 -1.43 7.54
N THR A 73 2.21 -2.22 8.32
CA THR A 73 3.49 -2.79 7.91
C THR A 73 3.40 -4.29 7.79
N TRP A 74 4.09 -4.84 6.79
CA TRP A 74 4.06 -6.26 6.52
C TRP A 74 5.37 -6.75 5.93
N GLU A 75 5.86 -7.88 6.42
CA GLU A 75 6.95 -8.63 5.80
C GLU A 75 6.40 -9.99 5.36
N GLN A 76 6.89 -10.48 4.22
CA GLN A 76 6.37 -11.73 3.66
C GLN A 76 6.62 -12.90 4.62
N GLY A 77 5.56 -13.61 4.98
CA GLY A 77 5.60 -14.72 5.95
C GLY A 77 5.24 -14.31 7.38
N GLU A 78 5.16 -13.01 7.65
CA GLU A 78 4.81 -12.46 8.96
C GLU A 78 3.35 -12.00 9.01
N THR A 79 2.82 -11.86 10.22
CA THR A 79 1.53 -11.21 10.45
C THR A 79 1.66 -9.70 10.21
N THR A 80 0.67 -9.11 9.55
CA THR A 80 0.60 -7.66 9.32
C THR A 80 0.48 -6.92 10.65
N LYS A 81 1.21 -5.81 10.80
CA LYS A 81 1.07 -4.90 11.94
C LYS A 81 0.26 -3.68 11.53
N GLU A 82 -0.84 -3.42 12.25
CA GLU A 82 -1.69 -2.25 12.07
C GLU A 82 -1.22 -1.09 12.95
N HIS A 83 -1.20 0.13 12.40
CA HIS A 83 -0.85 1.36 13.11
C HIS A 83 -2.09 2.27 13.12
N LYS A 84 -3.02 1.97 14.02
CA LYS A 84 -4.36 2.56 14.03
C LYS A 84 -4.37 4.08 14.20
N GLY A 85 -5.13 4.77 13.36
CA GLY A 85 -5.40 6.20 13.40
C GLY A 85 -4.15 7.06 13.20
N TRP A 86 -3.11 6.52 12.57
CA TRP A 86 -1.84 7.21 12.41
C TRP A 86 -1.86 8.16 11.21
N PHE A 87 -2.64 7.84 10.19
CA PHE A 87 -2.91 8.73 9.07
C PHE A 87 -4.23 9.50 9.23
N MET A 88 -4.26 10.66 8.61
CA MET A 88 -5.49 11.44 8.46
C MET A 88 -6.46 10.69 7.55
N ALA A 89 -7.75 10.94 7.75
CA ALA A 89 -8.82 10.42 6.89
C ALA A 89 -8.56 10.72 5.40
N GLY A 90 -8.88 9.77 4.52
CA GLY A 90 -8.75 9.96 3.07
C GLY A 90 -7.32 9.82 2.58
N ASN A 91 -6.43 9.16 3.32
CA ASN A 91 -5.06 8.92 2.87
C ASN A 91 -5.04 7.99 1.66
N GLU A 92 -4.51 8.51 0.57
CA GLU A 92 -4.31 7.85 -0.71
C GLU A 92 -2.82 7.84 -1.05
N ASP A 93 -2.43 6.86 -1.87
CA ASP A 93 -1.07 6.65 -2.35
C ASP A 93 -0.02 6.47 -1.23
N LEU A 94 1.14 5.94 -1.59
CA LEU A 94 2.31 5.91 -0.72
C LEU A 94 3.60 6.06 -1.53
N GLY A 95 4.49 6.92 -1.05
CA GLY A 95 5.84 7.05 -1.56
C GLY A 95 6.86 6.97 -0.44
N PHE A 96 8.06 6.48 -0.75
CA PHE A 96 9.18 6.46 0.18
C PHE A 96 10.37 7.23 -0.37
N ASN A 97 10.89 8.17 0.41
CA ASN A 97 12.13 8.87 0.10
C ASN A 97 13.29 8.23 0.87
N SER A 98 14.14 7.51 0.15
CA SER A 98 15.27 6.78 0.71
C SER A 98 16.40 7.67 1.23
N VAL A 99 16.47 8.94 0.82
CA VAL A 99 17.48 9.90 1.31
C VAL A 99 17.07 10.44 2.67
N ARG A 100 15.81 10.86 2.82
CA ARG A 100 15.29 11.44 4.07
C ARG A 100 14.71 10.42 5.05
N LYS A 101 14.50 9.18 4.60
CA LYS A 101 13.83 8.12 5.37
C LYS A 101 12.42 8.56 5.80
N GLU A 102 11.69 9.11 4.83
CA GLU A 102 10.34 9.67 5.01
C GLU A 102 9.35 8.94 4.12
N TYR A 103 8.16 8.68 4.67
CA TYR A 103 6.99 8.24 3.91
C TYR A 103 6.11 9.44 3.60
N TYR A 104 5.57 9.46 2.39
CA TYR A 104 4.59 10.44 1.97
C TYR A 104 3.29 9.75 1.57
N ALA A 105 2.18 10.35 1.99
CA ALA A 105 0.83 10.05 1.51
C ALA A 105 0.14 11.37 1.18
N VAL A 106 -0.89 11.32 0.34
CA VAL A 106 -1.77 12.46 0.08
C VAL A 106 -3.13 12.18 0.70
N THR A 107 -3.91 13.21 1.04
CA THR A 107 -5.32 13.02 1.41
C THR A 107 -6.25 13.56 0.33
N ASP A 108 -7.37 12.89 0.06
CA ASP A 108 -8.21 13.16 -1.11
C ASP A 108 -9.49 13.98 -0.83
N TYR A 109 -10.01 13.93 0.39
CA TYR A 109 -11.25 14.59 0.76
C TYR A 109 -11.24 16.10 0.52
N ASP A 110 -12.35 16.62 -0.03
CA ASP A 110 -12.57 18.04 -0.25
C ASP A 110 -12.39 18.87 1.02
N GLY A 111 -11.65 19.97 0.91
CA GLY A 111 -11.30 20.85 2.04
C GLY A 111 -10.30 20.24 3.02
N GLY A 112 -9.78 19.04 2.75
CA GLY A 112 -8.86 18.30 3.62
C GLY A 112 -7.74 17.60 2.86
N ARG A 113 -7.21 18.22 1.80
CA ARG A 113 -6.08 17.70 1.02
C ARG A 113 -4.76 18.15 1.62
N TYR A 114 -3.98 17.20 2.09
CA TYR A 114 -2.68 17.41 2.73
C TYR A 114 -1.65 16.48 2.09
N ILE A 115 -0.38 16.89 2.13
CA ILE A 115 0.74 15.96 1.99
C ILE A 115 1.14 15.58 3.42
N LEU A 116 0.98 14.31 3.76
CA LEU A 116 1.44 13.75 5.01
C LEU A 116 2.91 13.38 4.83
N ALA A 117 3.78 13.84 5.72
CA ALA A 117 5.18 13.42 5.77
C ALA A 117 5.45 12.78 7.13
N CYS A 118 5.76 11.49 7.12
CA CYS A 118 6.05 10.73 8.34
C CYS A 118 7.54 10.40 8.37
N GLN A 119 8.24 10.91 9.39
CA GLN A 119 9.64 10.60 9.62
C GLN A 119 9.79 9.25 10.34
N GLY A 120 10.74 8.45 9.85
CA GLY A 120 11.07 7.15 10.42
C GLY A 120 10.26 6.00 9.81
N THR A 121 10.53 4.79 10.28
CA THR A 121 9.70 3.62 9.97
C THR A 121 8.33 3.77 10.59
N ILE A 122 7.29 3.42 9.84
CA ILE A 122 5.96 3.14 10.40
C ILE A 122 6.17 2.06 11.48
N GLY A 123 6.02 2.45 12.74
CA GLY A 123 6.66 1.82 13.91
C GLY A 123 5.96 0.57 14.41
#